data_AF-A0A2M7WVB7-F1
#
_entry.id   AF-A0A2M7WVB7-F1
#
_cell.length_a   1.000
_cell.length_b   1.000
_cell.length_c   1.000
_cell.angle_alpha   90.00
_cell.angle_beta   90.00
_cell.angle_gamma   90.00
#
_symmetry.space_group_name_H-M   'P 1'
#
loop_
_entity.id
_entity.type
_entity.pdbx_description
1 polymer ?
#
loop_
_entity_poly.entity_id
_entity_poly.type
_entity_poly.pdbx_seq_one_letter_code
_entity_poly.pdbx_strand_id
1 'polypeptide(L)'
;MPVNNLSFEQQLQRCQDALDIFNQCIRKRNWARLELHSNNMNREMKQLQLLLVETPKLDAEMQNRMRYLEIKFRRVQRQLAAQIGAVQEDLVLLERGIRRADTIRETLHA
;
A
#
# COMPACT_ATOMS: atom_id res chain seq x y z
N MET A 1 -6.58 28.25 -1.97
CA MET A 1 -6.87 26.90 -1.41
C MET A 1 -6.57 26.96 0.08
N PRO A 2 -7.45 26.49 0.98
CA PRO A 2 -7.19 26.62 2.40
C PRO A 2 -5.98 25.74 2.76
N VAL A 3 -4.95 26.40 3.28
CA VAL A 3 -3.76 25.78 3.87
C VAL A 3 -4.26 24.98 5.06
N ASN A 4 -4.14 23.65 5.01
CA ASN A 4 -4.49 22.80 6.14
C ASN A 4 -3.52 23.14 7.28
N ASN A 5 -3.99 23.87 8.30
CA ASN A 5 -3.28 24.16 9.55
C ASN A 5 -3.18 22.90 10.44
N LEU A 6 -2.70 21.78 9.90
CA LEU A 6 -2.45 20.57 10.69
C LEU A 6 -1.06 20.64 11.27
N SER A 7 -0.92 20.32 12.56
CA SER A 7 0.39 20.18 13.16
C SER A 7 1.14 19.00 12.55
N PHE A 8 2.47 19.03 12.61
CA PHE A 8 3.33 17.92 12.19
C PHE A 8 2.88 16.59 12.83
N GLU A 9 2.50 16.63 14.10
CA GLU A 9 2.02 15.48 14.85
C GLU A 9 0.70 14.92 14.30
N GLN A 10 -0.27 15.80 13.99
CA GLN A 10 -1.53 15.40 13.39
C GLN A 10 -1.32 14.79 12.01
N GLN A 11 -0.41 15.35 11.22
CA GLN A 11 -0.08 14.81 9.90
C GLN A 11 0.62 13.45 10.01
N LEU A 12 1.49 13.28 11.00
CA LEU A 12 2.15 12.00 11.27
C LEU A 12 1.14 10.92 11.65
N GLN A 13 0.12 11.26 12.46
CA GLN A 13 -0.97 10.35 12.80
C GLN A 13 -1.77 9.96 11.55
N ARG A 14 -2.12 10.92 10.68
CA ARG A 14 -2.82 10.62 9.41
C ARG A 14 -2.03 9.68 8.51
N CYS A 15 -0.71 9.83 8.44
CA CYS A 15 0.14 8.89 7.72
C CYS A 15 0.09 7.48 8.33
N GLN A 16 0.05 7.37 9.66
CA GLN A 16 -0.07 6.07 10.33
C GLN A 16 -1.43 5.41 10.05
N ASP A 17 -2.52 6.17 10.14
CA ASP A 17 -3.88 5.68 9.88
C ASP A 17 -4.05 5.27 8.42
N ALA A 18 -3.55 6.07 7.47
CA ALA A 18 -3.58 5.76 6.06
C ALA A 18 -2.78 4.48 5.75
N LEU A 19 -1.63 4.30 6.39
CA LEU A 19 -0.81 3.09 6.25
C LEU A 19 -1.51 1.85 6.84
N ASP A 20 -2.24 1.99 7.94
CA ASP A 20 -3.01 0.89 8.53
C ASP A 20 -4.18 0.45 7.64
N ILE A 21 -4.90 1.41 7.09
CA ILE A 21 -5.98 1.13 6.13
C ILE A 21 -5.40 0.44 4.89
N PHE A 22 -4.29 0.93 4.36
CA PHE A 22 -3.61 0.33 3.21
C PHE A 22 -3.15 -1.11 3.50
N ASN A 23 -2.54 -1.34 4.66
CA ASN A 23 -2.11 -2.66 5.11
C ASN A 23 -3.32 -3.62 5.29
N GLN A 24 -4.43 -3.12 5.84
CA GLN A 24 -5.66 -3.92 5.97
C GLN A 24 -6.23 -4.30 4.61
N CYS A 25 -6.18 -3.39 3.63
CA CYS A 25 -6.60 -3.63 2.25
C CYS A 25 -5.79 -4.78 1.63
N ILE A 26 -4.47 -4.78 1.81
CA ILE A 26 -3.57 -5.85 1.35
C ILE A 26 -3.91 -7.19 2.03
N ARG A 27 -4.07 -7.19 3.36
CA ARG A 27 -4.40 -8.41 4.12
C ARG A 27 -5.72 -9.03 3.70
N LYS A 28 -6.72 -8.20 3.41
CA LYS A 28 -8.04 -8.64 2.93
C LYS A 28 -8.07 -8.93 1.43
N ARG A 29 -6.94 -8.82 0.73
CA ARG A 29 -6.82 -9.00 -0.74
C ARG A 29 -7.84 -8.16 -1.52
N ASN A 30 -8.18 -6.97 -1.01
CA ASN A 30 -9.14 -6.08 -1.65
C ASN A 30 -8.45 -5.26 -2.75
N TRP A 31 -8.03 -5.93 -3.82
CA TRP A 31 -7.22 -5.33 -4.88
C TRP A 31 -7.94 -4.17 -5.60
N ALA A 32 -9.27 -4.22 -5.67
CA ALA A 32 -10.08 -3.17 -6.28
C ALA A 32 -9.95 -1.80 -5.58
N ARG A 33 -9.65 -1.78 -4.27
CA ARG A 33 -9.47 -0.53 -3.49
C ARG A 33 -8.01 -0.20 -3.21
N LEU A 34 -7.07 -1.02 -3.68
CA LEU A 34 -5.65 -0.87 -3.41
C LEU A 34 -5.11 0.47 -3.94
N GLU A 35 -5.51 0.85 -5.16
CA GLU A 35 -5.10 2.11 -5.78
C GLU A 35 -5.58 3.33 -5.00
N LEU A 36 -6.86 3.33 -4.58
CA LEU A 36 -7.44 4.40 -3.77
C LEU A 36 -6.64 4.62 -2.48
N HIS A 37 -6.34 3.55 -1.76
CA HIS A 37 -5.62 3.63 -0.48
C HIS A 37 -4.13 3.96 -0.67
N SER A 38 -3.51 3.51 -1.76
CA SER A 38 -2.15 3.89 -2.16
C SER A 38 -2.07 5.40 -2.44
N ASN A 39 -3.02 5.93 -3.20
CA ASN A 39 -3.09 7.36 -3.52
C ASN A 39 -3.30 8.21 -2.26
N ASN A 40 -4.16 7.76 -1.34
CA ASN A 40 -4.33 8.43 -0.06
C ASN A 40 -3.05 8.44 0.78
N MET A 41 -2.37 7.31 0.90
CA MET A 41 -1.09 7.21 1.61
C MET A 41 -0.02 8.14 1.00
N ASN A 42 0.09 8.15 -0.33
CA ASN A 42 1.02 9.04 -1.03
C ASN A 42 0.72 10.52 -0.80
N ARG A 43 -0.56 10.89 -0.74
CA ARG A 43 -0.98 12.26 -0.42
C ARG A 43 -0.55 12.65 1.00
N GLU A 44 -0.86 11.84 2.00
CA GLU A 44 -0.52 12.14 3.39
C GLU A 44 1.01 12.19 3.59
N MET A 45 1.76 11.29 2.95
CA MET A 45 3.22 11.28 3.01
C MET A 45 3.85 12.53 2.37
N LYS A 46 3.30 13.01 1.24
CA LYS A 46 3.74 14.27 0.61
C LYS A 46 3.50 15.47 1.52
N GLN A 47 2.35 15.52 2.20
CA GLN A 47 2.06 16.59 3.16
C GLN A 47 3.00 16.54 4.36
N LEU A 48 3.32 15.34 4.87
CA LEU A 48 4.32 15.17 5.94
C LEU A 48 5.72 15.65 5.52
N GLN A 49 6.13 15.37 4.28
CA GLN A 49 7.40 15.86 3.73
C GLN A 49 7.46 17.40 3.65
N LEU A 50 6.37 18.04 3.23
CA LEU A 50 6.29 19.50 3.20
C LEU A 50 6.42 20.11 4.60
N LEU A 51 5.69 19.58 5.58
CA LEU A 51 5.77 20.05 6.97
C LEU A 51 7.15 19.83 7.60
N LEU A 52 7.85 18.77 7.20
CA LEU A 52 9.22 18.49 7.66
C LEU A 52 10.23 19.53 7.15
N VAL A 53 10.04 20.02 5.92
CA VAL A 53 10.86 21.10 5.36
C VAL A 53 10.60 22.42 6.08
N GLU A 54 9.34 22.69 6.44
CA GLU A 54 8.94 23.89 7.17
C GLU A 54 9.34 23.85 8.66
N THR A 55 9.44 22.66 9.24
CA THR A 55 9.74 22.45 10.67
C THR A 55 10.98 21.56 10.88
N PRO A 56 12.20 22.08 10.67
CA PRO A 56 13.43 21.28 10.70
C PRO A 56 13.84 20.82 12.12
N LYS A 57 13.30 21.43 13.18
CA LYS A 57 13.57 21.05 14.57
C LYS A 57 12.45 20.17 15.11
N LEU A 58 12.56 18.87 14.85
CA LEU A 58 11.73 17.84 15.48
C LEU A 58 12.32 17.47 16.84
N ASP A 59 11.46 17.35 17.85
CA ASP A 59 11.85 16.77 19.13
C ASP A 59 12.14 15.26 19.01
N ALA A 60 12.72 14.69 20.07
CA ALA A 60 13.12 13.28 20.09
C ALA A 60 11.91 12.32 19.93
N GLU A 61 10.73 12.71 20.41
CA GLU A 61 9.53 11.90 20.32
C GLU A 61 9.01 11.81 18.87
N MET A 62 8.93 12.95 18.19
CA MET A 62 8.52 13.04 16.79
C MET A 62 9.48 12.29 15.87
N GLN A 63 10.79 12.38 16.13
CA GLN A 63 11.81 11.60 15.42
C GLN A 63 11.60 10.09 15.60
N ASN A 64 11.31 9.65 16.83
CA ASN A 64 11.03 8.24 17.12
C ASN A 64 9.75 7.76 16.41
N ARG A 65 8.68 8.57 16.43
CA ARG A 65 7.42 8.25 15.74
C ARG A 65 7.58 8.21 14.21
N MET A 66 8.40 9.09 13.64
CA MET A 66 8.78 9.03 12.22
C MET A 66 9.54 7.75 11.88
N ARG A 67 10.54 7.39 12.67
CA ARG A 67 11.31 6.16 12.47
C ARG A 67 10.41 4.93 12.55
N TYR A 68 9.47 4.92 13.49
CA TYR A 68 8.46 3.87 13.59
C TYR A 68 7.59 3.78 12.33
N LEU A 69 7.10 4.92 11.84
CA LEU A 69 6.31 4.98 10.59
C LEU A 69 7.12 4.43 9.40
N GLU A 70 8.39 4.77 9.28
CA GLU A 70 9.27 4.28 8.22
C GLU A 70 9.44 2.75 8.27
N ILE A 71 9.72 2.20 9.46
CA ILE A 71 9.86 0.76 9.66
C ILE A 71 8.56 0.04 9.27
N LYS A 72 7.41 0.58 9.71
CA LYS A 72 6.09 0.04 9.39
C LYS A 72 5.82 0.09 7.89
N PHE A 73 6.18 1.19 7.22
CA PHE A 73 6.02 1.34 5.78
C PHE A 73 6.81 0.28 5.00
N ARG A 74 8.10 0.11 5.32
CA ARG A 74 8.94 -0.93 4.71
C ARG A 74 8.39 -2.35 4.95
N ARG A 75 7.76 -2.60 6.10
CA ARG A 75 7.10 -3.89 6.37
C ARG A 75 5.89 -4.09 5.47
N VAL A 76 5.04 -3.08 5.32
CA VAL A 76 3.85 -3.15 4.45
C VAL A 76 4.24 -3.30 2.97
N GLN A 77 5.28 -2.61 2.52
CA GLN A 77 5.82 -2.78 1.15
C GLN A 77 6.27 -4.22 0.88
N ARG A 78 7.01 -4.84 1.81
CA ARG A 78 7.42 -6.25 1.70
C ARG A 78 6.22 -7.19 1.65
N GLN A 79 5.20 -6.92 2.48
CA GLN A 79 3.97 -7.70 2.48
C GLN A 79 3.21 -7.58 1.15
N LEU A 80 3.13 -6.38 0.59
CA LEU A 80 2.53 -6.15 -0.73
C LEU A 80 3.27 -6.94 -1.82
N ALA A 81 4.60 -6.85 -1.86
CA ALA A 81 5.42 -7.57 -2.85
C ALA A 81 5.19 -9.08 -2.79
N ALA A 82 5.14 -9.67 -1.58
CA ALA A 82 4.86 -11.08 -1.40
C ALA A 82 3.46 -11.48 -1.90
N GLN A 83 2.44 -10.67 -1.64
CA GLN A 83 1.09 -10.96 -2.12
C GLN A 83 0.96 -10.80 -3.64
N ILE A 84 1.60 -9.80 -4.24
CA ILE A 84 1.63 -9.64 -5.70
C ILE A 84 2.30 -10.85 -6.35
N GLY A 85 3.41 -11.34 -5.80
CA GLY A 85 4.06 -12.58 -6.28
C GLY A 85 3.13 -13.78 -6.26
N ALA A 86 2.41 -14.01 -5.17
CA ALA A 86 1.44 -15.08 -5.07
C ALA A 86 0.29 -14.95 -6.10
N VAL A 87 -0.23 -13.74 -6.30
CA VAL A 87 -1.28 -13.49 -7.31
C VAL A 87 -0.76 -13.77 -8.73
N GLN A 88 0.49 -13.43 -9.04
CA GLN A 88 1.10 -13.74 -10.33
C GLN A 88 1.23 -15.26 -10.56
N GLU A 89 1.64 -16.01 -9.54
CA GLU A 89 1.70 -17.48 -9.60
C GLU A 89 0.31 -18.09 -9.84
N ASP A 90 -0.71 -17.62 -9.14
CA ASP A 90 -2.10 -18.06 -9.31
C ASP A 90 -2.61 -17.79 -10.74
N LEU A 91 -2.29 -16.63 -11.31
CA LEU A 91 -2.65 -16.28 -12.69
C LEU A 91 -1.99 -17.23 -13.72
N VAL A 92 -0.71 -17.55 -13.54
CA VAL A 92 0.00 -18.50 -14.43
C VAL A 92 -0.62 -19.89 -14.36
N LEU A 93 -1.03 -20.34 -13.17
CA LEU A 93 -1.72 -21.63 -13.01
C LEU A 93 -3.09 -21.61 -13.70
N LEU A 94 -3.85 -20.53 -13.56
CA LEU A 94 -5.14 -20.35 -14.20
C LEU A 94 -5.02 -20.37 -15.73
N GLU A 95 -4.07 -19.62 -16.30
CA GLU A 95 -3.81 -19.61 -17.75
C GLU A 95 -3.48 -21.02 -18.28
N ARG A 96 -2.66 -21.78 -17.56
CA ARG A 96 -2.35 -23.18 -17.93
C ARG A 96 -3.59 -24.07 -17.86
N GLY A 97 -4.45 -23.86 -16.86
CA GLY A 97 -5.72 -24.57 -16.71
C GLY A 97 -6.67 -24.29 -17.88
N ILE A 98 -6.82 -23.01 -18.26
CA ILE A 98 -7.65 -22.58 -19.39
C ILE A 98 -7.15 -23.23 -20.68
N ARG A 99 -5.85 -23.16 -20.98
CA ARG A 99 -5.28 -23.79 -22.19
C ARG A 99 -5.55 -25.29 -22.25
N ARG A 100 -5.42 -26.00 -21.13
CA ARG A 100 -5.73 -27.44 -21.06
C ARG A 100 -7.21 -27.72 -21.31
N ALA A 101 -8.10 -26.90 -20.74
CA ALA A 101 -9.53 -27.03 -20.97
C ALA A 101 -9.89 -26.77 -22.44
N ASP A 102 -9.25 -25.80 -23.08
CA ASP A 102 -9.41 -25.53 -24.51
C ASP A 102 -8.95 -26.72 -25.37
N THR A 103 -7.77 -27.29 -25.08
CA THR A 103 -7.30 -28.50 -25.79
C THR A 103 -8.25 -29.67 -25.63
N ILE A 104 -8.77 -29.93 -24.41
CA ILE A 104 -9.73 -31.00 -24.17
C ILE A 104 -11.03 -30.76 -24.96
N ARG A 105 -11.52 -29.52 -24.94
CA ARG A 105 -12.71 -29.12 -25.70
C ARG A 105 -12.51 -29.34 -27.20
N GLU A 106 -11.37 -28.94 -27.74
CA GLU A 106 -11.01 -29.17 -29.15
C GLU A 106 -10.97 -30.66 -29.49
N THR A 107 -10.40 -31.52 -28.61
CA THR A 107 -10.39 -32.97 -28.82
C THR A 107 -11.75 -33.65 -28.68
N LEU A 108 -12.70 -33.08 -27.94
CA LEU A 108 -14.05 -33.63 -27.77
C LEU A 108 -15.01 -33.21 -28.89
N HIS A 109 -14.70 -32.12 -29.60
CA HIS A 109 -15.49 -31.60 -30.73
C HIS A 109 -14.85 -31.88 -32.10
N ALA A 110 -13.73 -32.60 -32.15
CA ALA A 110 -13.09 -33.16 -33.35
C ALA A 110 -13.53 -34.61 -33.58
#